data_AF-A0A962RAK9-F1
#
_entry.id   AF-A0A962RAK9-F1
#
_cell.length_a   1.000
_cell.length_b   1.000
_cell.length_c   1.000
_cell.angle_alpha   90.00
_cell.angle_beta   90.00
_cell.angle_gamma   90.00
#
_symmetry.space_group_name_H-M   'P 1'
#
loop_
_entity.id
_entity.type
_entity.pdbx_description
1 polymer ?
#
loop_
_entity_poly.entity_id
_entity_poly.type
_entity_poly.pdbx_seq_one_letter_code
_entity_poly.pdbx_strand_id
1 'polypeptide(L)'
;MPTVSLLPADLLRWLPRLAVMQGGGLESLIKAISGLGQVGPKPEFAHGANADTWPKVRRALLDSGLLEAIDTGVTDAPMLQFHPDLSRWLNANRDTESRLETTRNHQRHYFQFAGQLRQRRHRDPQASALLTRLERANLHHAVDGALAQGEEWALEFVDRIGELFSEIGEPWDDLHSRAETLARHLGGDPWRLRLSNQAQHLFESREFRAAEQILHELLAGLETDAHFERASAWARIAHCR
;
A
#
# COMPACT_ATOMS: atom_id res chain seq x y z
N MET A 1 6.30 31.97 8.33
CA MET A 1 5.65 30.79 7.73
C MET A 1 6.74 29.91 7.13
N PRO A 2 6.67 28.58 7.30
CA PRO A 2 7.66 27.68 6.72
C PRO A 2 7.60 27.81 5.20
N THR A 3 8.72 28.17 4.55
CA THR A 3 8.74 28.43 3.11
C THR A 3 9.76 27.54 2.45
N VAL A 4 9.28 26.65 1.57
CA VAL A 4 10.13 25.66 0.87
C VAL A 4 11.26 26.33 0.08
N SER A 5 11.03 27.55 -0.44
CA SER A 5 12.01 28.32 -1.20
C SER A 5 13.22 28.82 -0.39
N LEU A 6 13.23 28.65 0.94
CA LEU A 6 14.37 28.99 1.79
C LEU A 6 15.34 27.82 1.99
N LEU A 7 15.00 26.63 1.49
CA LEU A 7 15.88 25.48 1.55
C LEU A 7 17.05 25.62 0.57
N PRO A 8 18.25 25.11 0.92
CA PRO A 8 19.40 25.07 0.02
C PRO A 8 19.06 24.42 -1.33
N ALA A 9 19.55 24.99 -2.43
CA ALA A 9 19.22 24.56 -3.79
C ALA A 9 19.66 23.11 -4.08
N ASP A 10 20.76 22.67 -3.48
CA ASP A 10 21.26 21.29 -3.55
C ASP A 10 20.35 20.28 -2.83
N LEU A 11 19.51 20.73 -1.90
CA LEU A 11 18.49 19.91 -1.23
C LEU A 11 17.15 19.95 -1.96
N LEU A 12 16.79 21.10 -2.56
CA LEU A 12 15.54 21.26 -3.31
C LEU A 12 15.40 20.24 -4.44
N ARG A 13 16.51 19.86 -5.10
CA ARG A 13 16.49 18.85 -6.17
C ARG A 13 16.01 17.47 -5.73
N TRP A 14 16.10 17.14 -4.44
CA TRP A 14 15.70 15.84 -3.90
C TRP A 14 14.22 15.78 -3.53
N LEU A 15 13.61 16.93 -3.24
CA LEU A 15 12.24 17.00 -2.75
C LEU A 15 11.21 16.37 -3.70
N PRO A 16 11.27 16.54 -5.04
CA PRO A 16 10.31 15.89 -5.95
C PRO A 16 10.18 14.38 -5.75
N ARG A 17 11.23 13.69 -5.25
CA ARG A 17 11.19 12.25 -4.97
C ARG A 17 10.30 11.87 -3.79
N LEU A 18 9.93 12.84 -2.94
CA LEU A 18 8.98 12.69 -1.84
C LEU A 18 7.53 12.90 -2.27
N ALA A 19 7.30 13.42 -3.48
CA ALA A 19 5.98 13.86 -3.91
C ALA A 19 4.96 12.73 -4.07
N VAL A 20 5.39 11.47 -4.11
CA VAL A 20 4.50 10.30 -4.15
C VAL A 20 3.80 10.04 -2.81
N MET A 21 4.40 10.49 -1.70
CA MET A 21 3.85 10.28 -0.36
C MET A 21 2.62 11.17 -0.13
N GLN A 22 1.62 10.62 0.55
CA GLN A 22 0.34 11.28 0.86
C GLN A 22 0.42 12.04 2.19
N GLY A 23 1.33 13.00 2.26
CA GLY A 23 1.50 13.87 3.43
C GLY A 23 2.40 13.31 4.53
N GLY A 24 3.18 12.27 4.23
CA GLY A 24 4.10 11.66 5.19
C GLY A 24 4.19 10.15 5.06
N GLY A 25 4.80 9.51 6.05
CA GLY A 25 4.96 8.06 6.15
C GLY A 25 6.08 7.68 7.11
N LEU A 26 6.23 6.38 7.38
CA LEU A 26 7.33 5.81 8.13
C LEU A 26 8.64 6.16 7.43
N GLU A 27 9.63 6.61 8.21
CA GLU A 27 10.91 7.05 7.69
C GLU A 27 11.62 5.95 6.88
N SER A 28 11.46 4.68 7.27
CA SER A 28 11.99 3.54 6.54
C SER A 28 11.39 3.39 5.14
N LEU A 29 10.07 3.59 4.99
CA LEU A 29 9.38 3.54 3.70
C LEU A 29 9.73 4.75 2.85
N ILE A 30 9.75 5.96 3.42
CA ILE A 30 10.16 7.18 2.70
C ILE A 30 11.56 7.01 2.09
N LYS A 31 12.52 6.50 2.87
CA LYS A 31 13.88 6.25 2.39
C LYS A 31 13.92 5.22 1.25
N ALA A 32 13.19 4.10 1.41
CA ALA A 32 13.15 3.04 0.40
C ALA A 32 12.52 3.51 -0.92
N ILE A 33 11.41 4.24 -0.83
CA ILE A 33 10.63 4.70 -1.97
C ILE A 33 11.35 5.81 -2.73
N SER A 34 11.90 6.78 -1.99
CA SER A 34 12.63 7.91 -2.58
C SER A 34 14.04 7.54 -3.03
N GLY A 35 14.63 6.46 -2.53
CA GLY A 35 16.04 6.12 -2.78
C GLY A 35 17.04 7.13 -2.22
N LEU A 36 16.61 8.01 -1.29
CA LEU A 36 17.47 9.06 -0.73
C LEU A 36 18.33 8.57 0.45
N GLY A 37 18.05 7.38 0.97
CA GLY A 37 18.73 6.87 2.16
C GLY A 37 18.89 5.35 2.14
N GLN A 38 19.84 4.86 2.92
CA GLN A 38 20.12 3.43 3.02
C GLN A 38 18.96 2.68 3.68
N VAL A 39 18.49 1.63 3.02
CA VAL A 39 17.54 0.66 3.55
C VAL A 39 18.12 -0.73 3.30
N GLY A 40 18.38 -1.51 4.36
CA GLY A 40 18.97 -2.84 4.26
C GLY A 40 20.47 -2.87 3.90
N PRO A 41 21.02 -4.07 3.61
CA PRO A 41 22.45 -4.29 3.40
C PRO A 41 22.94 -3.93 1.99
N LYS A 42 22.04 -3.81 1.01
CA LYS A 42 22.36 -3.39 -0.37
C LYS A 42 21.49 -2.17 -0.73
N PRO A 43 21.97 -0.95 -0.43
CA PRO A 43 21.18 0.25 -0.70
C PRO A 43 21.09 0.53 -2.20
N GLU A 44 19.86 0.72 -2.67
CA GLU A 44 19.56 1.28 -3.99
C GLU A 44 19.34 2.79 -3.83
N PHE A 45 20.41 3.57 -4.06
CA PHE A 45 20.30 5.02 -4.04
C PHE A 45 19.79 5.55 -5.37
N ALA A 46 18.99 6.61 -5.31
CA ALA A 46 18.69 7.44 -6.48
C ALA A 46 19.99 7.97 -7.10
N HIS A 47 19.98 8.24 -8.41
CA HIS A 47 21.15 8.76 -9.09
C HIS A 47 21.70 10.03 -8.40
N GLY A 48 22.96 9.99 -7.97
CA GLY A 48 23.62 11.08 -7.25
C GLY A 48 23.34 11.17 -5.75
N ALA A 49 22.48 10.30 -5.20
CA ALA A 49 22.25 10.19 -3.76
C ALA A 49 23.25 9.21 -3.12
N ASN A 50 23.43 9.35 -1.81
CA ASN A 50 24.31 8.53 -0.99
C ASN A 50 23.78 8.45 0.46
N ALA A 51 24.51 7.76 1.34
CA ALA A 51 24.11 7.56 2.74
C ALA A 51 23.84 8.87 3.51
N ASP A 52 24.51 9.97 3.15
CA ASP A 52 24.37 11.28 3.81
C ASP A 52 23.26 12.14 3.22
N THR A 53 22.66 11.74 2.10
CA THR A 53 21.67 12.54 1.37
C THR A 53 20.41 12.71 2.21
N TRP A 54 19.79 11.60 2.64
CA TRP A 54 18.59 11.67 3.47
C TRP A 54 18.80 12.40 4.81
N PRO A 55 19.85 12.14 5.61
CA PRO A 55 20.11 12.90 6.84
C PRO A 55 20.14 14.43 6.63
N LYS A 56 20.76 14.91 5.55
CA LYS A 56 20.81 16.35 5.22
C LYS A 56 19.43 16.90 4.86
N VAL A 57 18.70 16.21 3.98
CA VAL A 57 17.34 16.59 3.58
C VAL A 57 16.41 16.61 4.79
N ARG A 58 16.41 15.52 5.57
CA ARG A 58 15.60 15.36 6.79
C ARG A 58 15.85 16.48 7.78
N ARG A 59 17.13 16.80 8.05
CA ARG A 59 17.51 17.87 8.99
C ARG A 59 16.98 19.21 8.52
N ALA A 60 17.21 19.58 7.25
CA ALA A 60 16.75 20.86 6.72
C ALA A 60 15.21 20.99 6.74
N LEU A 61 14.48 19.90 6.47
CA LEU A 61 13.02 19.91 6.54
C LEU A 61 12.49 20.02 7.98
N LEU A 62 13.15 19.39 8.95
CA LEU A 62 12.81 19.54 10.38
C LEU A 62 13.10 20.95 10.87
N ASP A 63 14.30 21.48 10.59
CA ASP A 63 14.75 22.79 11.07
C ASP A 63 13.91 23.92 10.47
N SER A 64 13.32 23.71 9.29
CA SER A 64 12.40 24.66 8.64
C SER A 64 10.93 24.48 9.04
N GLY A 65 10.59 23.48 9.86
CA GLY A 65 9.21 23.16 10.23
C GLY A 65 8.36 22.61 9.08
N LEU A 66 8.98 22.13 8.01
CA LEU A 66 8.29 21.50 6.86
C LEU A 66 8.06 20.00 7.07
N LEU A 67 8.67 19.42 8.09
CA LEU A 67 8.58 18.03 8.48
C LEU A 67 8.46 17.95 9.99
N GLU A 68 7.63 17.05 10.48
CA GLU A 68 7.53 16.68 11.88
C GLU A 68 7.85 15.19 12.04
N ALA A 69 8.58 14.84 13.09
CA ALA A 69 8.88 13.44 13.43
C ALA A 69 8.09 13.02 14.66
N ILE A 70 7.25 12.01 14.50
CA ILE A 70 6.37 11.47 15.52
C ILE A 70 6.87 10.07 15.88
N ASP A 71 7.24 9.88 17.14
CA ASP A 71 7.54 8.55 17.67
C ASP A 71 6.23 7.79 17.86
N THR A 72 6.12 6.63 17.22
CA THR A 72 4.92 5.79 17.30
C THR A 72 5.00 4.79 18.45
N GLY A 73 6.19 4.54 19.01
CA GLY A 73 6.45 3.47 19.97
C GLY A 73 6.29 2.04 19.41
N VAL A 74 5.96 1.89 18.12
CA VAL A 74 5.69 0.58 17.47
C VAL A 74 6.84 0.12 16.58
N THR A 75 7.63 1.06 16.07
CA THR A 75 8.76 0.81 15.19
C THR A 75 9.94 1.68 15.57
N ASP A 76 11.16 1.19 15.35
CA ASP A 76 12.39 1.97 15.58
C ASP A 76 12.49 3.19 14.63
N ALA A 77 11.77 3.16 13.51
CA ALA A 77 11.65 4.28 12.60
C ALA A 77 10.47 5.19 13.00
N PRO A 78 10.67 6.51 13.11
CA PRO A 78 9.57 7.43 13.40
C PRO A 78 8.64 7.57 12.20
N MET A 79 7.40 8.00 12.47
CA MET A 79 6.50 8.51 11.45
C MET A 79 6.89 9.94 11.12
N LEU A 80 6.99 10.26 9.83
CA LEU A 80 7.30 11.61 9.39
C LEU A 80 6.07 12.24 8.75
N GLN A 81 5.64 13.39 9.26
CA GLN A 81 4.48 14.11 8.75
C GLN A 81 4.92 15.36 7.98
N PHE A 82 4.42 15.52 6.76
CA PHE A 82 4.73 16.66 5.92
C PHE A 82 3.84 17.83 6.28
N HIS A 83 4.43 19.02 6.43
CA HIS A 83 3.66 20.24 6.56
C HIS A 83 2.86 20.48 5.27
N PRO A 84 1.62 21.02 5.33
CA PRO A 84 0.79 21.27 4.15
C PRO A 84 1.49 22.10 3.06
N ASP A 85 2.38 23.01 3.45
CA ASP A 85 3.17 23.82 2.49
C ASP A 85 4.16 22.97 1.70
N LEU A 86 4.81 21.99 2.35
CA LEU A 86 5.67 21.03 1.66
C LEU A 86 4.83 20.19 0.70
N SER A 87 3.71 19.63 1.16
CA SER A 87 2.83 18.80 0.31
C SER A 87 2.32 19.56 -0.92
N ARG A 88 1.91 20.83 -0.76
CA ARG A 88 1.51 21.69 -1.89
C ARG A 88 2.66 21.94 -2.86
N TRP A 89 3.84 22.26 -2.35
CA TRP A 89 5.02 22.47 -3.18
C TRP A 89 5.42 21.20 -3.94
N LEU A 90 5.41 20.04 -3.27
CA LEU A 90 5.72 18.75 -3.85
C LEU A 90 4.79 18.42 -5.02
N ASN A 91 3.48 18.66 -4.84
CA ASN A 91 2.50 18.44 -5.91
C ASN A 91 2.71 19.37 -7.11
N ALA A 92 3.09 20.62 -6.88
CA ALA A 92 3.36 21.59 -7.95
C ALA A 92 4.67 21.32 -8.70
N ASN A 93 5.65 20.69 -8.07
CA ASN A 93 7.00 20.48 -8.61
C ASN A 93 7.31 19.00 -8.90
N ARG A 94 6.29 18.23 -9.30
CA ARG A 94 6.48 16.83 -9.70
C ARG A 94 7.25 16.76 -11.01
N ASP A 95 8.49 16.27 -10.95
CA ASP A 95 9.27 15.89 -12.12
C ASP A 95 8.70 14.62 -12.77
N THR A 96 8.62 14.57 -14.11
CA THR A 96 7.91 13.50 -14.82
C THR A 96 8.70 12.19 -14.85
N GLU A 97 10.03 12.26 -14.98
CA GLU A 97 10.91 11.08 -15.05
C GLU A 97 11.05 10.42 -13.68
N SER A 98 11.38 11.21 -12.66
CA SER A 98 11.45 10.73 -11.28
C SER A 98 10.10 10.23 -10.75
N ARG A 99 8.98 10.71 -11.30
CA ARG A 99 7.63 10.28 -10.90
C ARG A 99 7.35 8.82 -11.22
N LEU A 100 7.71 8.33 -12.41
CA LEU A 100 7.43 6.93 -12.78
C LEU A 100 8.19 5.94 -11.87
N GLU A 101 9.47 6.21 -11.65
CA GLU A 101 10.31 5.38 -10.77
C GLU A 101 9.76 5.39 -9.33
N THR A 102 9.55 6.58 -8.75
CA THR A 102 9.06 6.70 -7.37
C THR A 102 7.65 6.15 -7.19
N THR A 103 6.77 6.27 -8.20
CA THR A 103 5.45 5.62 -8.18
C THR A 103 5.55 4.10 -8.15
N ARG A 104 6.40 3.49 -8.99
CA ARG A 104 6.61 2.03 -8.97
C ARG A 104 7.21 1.56 -7.64
N ASN A 105 8.20 2.29 -7.13
CA ASN A 105 8.79 1.97 -5.83
C ASN A 105 7.76 2.09 -4.70
N HIS A 106 6.95 3.14 -4.70
CA HIS A 106 5.87 3.34 -3.73
C HIS A 106 4.90 2.17 -3.73
N GLN A 107 4.38 1.81 -4.89
CA GLN A 107 3.49 0.67 -5.09
C GLN A 107 4.07 -0.64 -4.57
N ARG A 108 5.29 -0.98 -5.00
CA ARG A 108 5.99 -2.21 -4.59
C ARG A 108 6.24 -2.27 -3.09
N HIS A 109 6.73 -1.18 -2.49
CA HIS A 109 7.04 -1.15 -1.06
C HIS A 109 5.78 -1.20 -0.20
N TYR A 110 4.70 -0.52 -0.58
CA TYR A 110 3.44 -0.62 0.16
C TYR A 110 2.75 -1.98 -0.01
N PHE A 111 2.88 -2.65 -1.16
CA PHE A 111 2.44 -4.05 -1.30
C PHE A 111 3.18 -4.99 -0.35
N GLN A 112 4.50 -4.86 -0.26
CA GLN A 112 5.32 -5.63 0.68
C GLN A 112 4.99 -5.30 2.14
N PHE A 113 4.83 -4.02 2.45
CA PHE A 113 4.49 -3.55 3.78
C PHE A 113 3.11 -4.06 4.23
N ALA A 114 2.10 -4.06 3.36
CA ALA A 114 0.80 -4.67 3.65
C ALA A 114 0.92 -6.16 3.98
N GLY A 115 1.79 -6.89 3.28
CA GLY A 115 2.11 -8.28 3.62
C GLY A 115 2.75 -8.43 5.01
N GLN A 116 3.67 -7.52 5.38
CA GLN A 116 4.28 -7.50 6.72
C GLN A 116 3.26 -7.16 7.81
N LEU A 117 2.35 -6.23 7.57
CA LEU A 117 1.27 -5.87 8.50
C LEU A 117 0.35 -7.08 8.75
N ARG A 118 -0.04 -7.82 7.71
CA ARG A 118 -0.81 -9.07 7.89
C ARG A 118 -0.10 -10.09 8.75
N GLN A 119 1.19 -10.32 8.51
CA GLN A 119 1.98 -11.23 9.36
C GLN A 119 2.06 -10.71 10.80
N ARG A 120 2.21 -9.39 10.98
CA ARG A 120 2.29 -8.75 12.29
C ARG A 120 0.97 -8.84 13.04
N ARG A 121 -0.18 -8.76 12.36
CA ARG A 121 -1.52 -8.87 12.95
C ARG A 121 -1.68 -10.10 13.86
N HIS A 122 -1.08 -11.24 13.50
CA HIS A 122 -1.14 -12.45 14.33
C HIS A 122 -0.29 -12.38 15.60
N ARG A 123 0.75 -11.55 15.61
CA ARG A 123 1.70 -11.42 16.73
C ARG A 123 1.38 -10.23 17.62
N ASP A 124 0.98 -9.12 17.01
CA ASP A 124 0.69 -7.85 17.64
C ASP A 124 -0.38 -7.10 16.82
N PRO A 125 -1.67 -7.42 17.05
CA PRO A 125 -2.79 -6.79 16.35
C PRO A 125 -2.84 -5.28 16.57
N GLN A 126 -2.53 -4.81 17.78
CA GLN A 126 -2.61 -3.39 18.13
C GLN A 126 -1.58 -2.56 17.34
N ALA A 127 -0.34 -3.05 17.24
CA ALA A 127 0.67 -2.43 16.39
C ALA A 127 0.27 -2.45 14.91
N SER A 128 -0.25 -3.58 14.42
CA SER A 128 -0.71 -3.70 13.02
C SER A 128 -1.80 -2.68 12.71
N ALA A 129 -2.83 -2.58 13.56
CA ALA A 129 -3.93 -1.64 13.40
C ALA A 129 -3.45 -0.18 13.48
N LEU A 130 -2.56 0.16 14.42
CA LEU A 130 -2.01 1.52 14.53
C LEU A 130 -1.22 1.91 13.28
N LEU A 131 -0.31 1.04 12.81
CA LEU A 131 0.47 1.31 11.60
C LEU A 131 -0.43 1.41 10.36
N THR A 132 -1.46 0.56 10.25
CA THR A 132 -2.43 0.64 9.17
C THR A 132 -3.15 1.99 9.16
N ARG A 133 -3.56 2.52 10.33
CA ARG A 133 -4.19 3.85 10.43
C ARG A 133 -3.25 4.96 10.03
N LEU A 134 -2.00 4.92 10.50
CA LEU A 134 -0.99 5.94 10.19
C LEU A 134 -0.63 5.96 8.70
N GLU A 135 -0.59 4.79 8.06
CA GLU A 135 -0.20 4.63 6.66
C GLU A 135 -1.36 4.55 5.68
N ARG A 136 -2.60 4.71 6.17
CA ARG A 136 -3.83 4.54 5.40
C ARG A 136 -3.81 5.28 4.06
N ALA A 137 -3.45 6.56 4.07
CA ALA A 137 -3.45 7.38 2.86
C ALA A 137 -2.47 6.85 1.80
N ASN A 138 -1.28 6.42 2.22
CA ASN A 138 -0.29 5.84 1.31
C ASN A 138 -0.70 4.45 0.82
N LEU A 139 -1.30 3.61 1.68
CA LEU A 139 -1.83 2.30 1.31
C LEU A 139 -2.90 2.44 0.22
N HIS A 140 -3.89 3.33 0.40
CA HIS A 140 -4.89 3.65 -0.63
C HIS A 140 -4.23 4.12 -1.92
N HIS A 141 -3.33 5.11 -1.84
CA HIS A 141 -2.69 5.65 -3.04
C HIS A 141 -1.88 4.59 -3.81
N ALA A 142 -1.19 3.71 -3.09
CA ALA A 142 -0.42 2.63 -3.69
C ALA A 142 -1.33 1.63 -4.43
N VAL A 143 -2.37 1.12 -3.77
CA VAL A 143 -3.26 0.14 -4.38
C VAL A 143 -4.06 0.74 -5.53
N ASP A 144 -4.48 2.00 -5.41
CA ASP A 144 -5.22 2.70 -6.46
C ASP A 144 -4.40 2.79 -7.74
N GLY A 145 -3.14 3.19 -7.60
CA GLY A 145 -2.22 3.25 -8.72
C GLY A 145 -1.94 1.89 -9.33
N ALA A 146 -1.86 0.82 -8.52
CA ALA A 146 -1.63 -0.53 -9.01
C ALA A 146 -2.83 -1.05 -9.82
N LEU A 147 -4.04 -0.85 -9.30
CA LEU A 147 -5.29 -1.19 -10.00
C LEU A 147 -5.43 -0.40 -11.30
N ALA A 148 -5.14 0.91 -11.28
CA ALA A 148 -5.23 1.76 -12.48
C ALA A 148 -4.23 1.36 -13.58
N GLN A 149 -3.10 0.77 -13.20
CA GLN A 149 -2.10 0.25 -14.13
C GLN A 149 -2.40 -1.19 -14.61
N GLY A 150 -3.43 -1.83 -14.05
CA GLY A 150 -3.81 -3.20 -14.42
C GLY A 150 -2.79 -4.25 -13.98
N GLU A 151 -2.01 -3.97 -12.93
CA GLU A 151 -0.99 -4.88 -12.42
C GLU A 151 -1.64 -6.15 -11.83
N GLU A 152 -1.16 -7.34 -12.23
CA GLU A 152 -1.76 -8.61 -11.78
C GLU A 152 -1.69 -8.77 -10.25
N TRP A 153 -0.59 -8.35 -9.63
CA TRP A 153 -0.38 -8.39 -8.19
C TRP A 153 -1.26 -7.38 -7.43
N ALA A 154 -1.95 -6.46 -8.11
CA ALA A 154 -2.88 -5.52 -7.48
C ALA A 154 -4.08 -6.24 -6.86
N LEU A 155 -4.49 -7.39 -7.41
CA LEU A 155 -5.58 -8.19 -6.83
C LEU A 155 -5.20 -8.73 -5.45
N GLU A 156 -4.02 -9.31 -5.34
CA GLU A 156 -3.49 -9.76 -4.05
C GLU A 156 -3.27 -8.56 -3.10
N PHE A 157 -2.89 -7.41 -3.63
CA PHE A 157 -2.76 -6.20 -2.83
C PHE A 157 -4.10 -5.78 -2.22
N VAL A 158 -5.17 -5.77 -3.01
CA VAL A 158 -6.54 -5.46 -2.54
C VAL A 158 -6.98 -6.45 -1.46
N ASP A 159 -6.74 -7.74 -1.64
CA ASP A 159 -7.08 -8.74 -0.61
C ASP A 159 -6.31 -8.46 0.69
N ARG A 160 -5.02 -8.11 0.59
CA ARG A 160 -4.19 -7.82 1.77
C ARG A 160 -4.68 -6.60 2.54
N ILE A 161 -5.03 -5.52 1.85
CA ILE A 161 -5.51 -4.30 2.50
C ILE A 161 -6.95 -4.43 2.97
N GLY A 162 -7.79 -5.25 2.31
CA GLY A 162 -9.17 -5.46 2.73
C GLY A 162 -9.26 -6.02 4.15
N GLU A 163 -8.40 -6.99 4.47
CA GLU A 163 -8.27 -7.51 5.84
C GLU A 163 -7.81 -6.44 6.84
N LEU A 164 -6.81 -5.62 6.47
CA LEU A 164 -6.26 -4.57 7.34
C LEU A 164 -7.26 -3.43 7.55
N PHE A 165 -8.01 -3.06 6.52
CA PHE A 165 -9.01 -1.99 6.56
C PHE A 165 -10.26 -2.41 7.33
N SER A 166 -10.70 -3.65 7.16
CA SER A 166 -11.74 -4.26 8.00
C SER A 166 -11.39 -4.17 9.50
N GLU A 167 -10.13 -4.46 9.87
CA GLU A 167 -9.66 -4.38 11.26
C GLU A 167 -9.76 -2.97 11.86
N ILE A 168 -9.54 -1.92 11.05
CA ILE A 168 -9.60 -0.53 11.51
C ILE A 168 -10.96 0.14 11.27
N GLY A 169 -11.93 -0.58 10.72
CA GLY A 169 -13.27 -0.09 10.39
C GLY A 169 -13.32 0.84 9.16
N GLU A 170 -12.32 0.76 8.28
CA GLU A 170 -12.27 1.54 7.04
C GLU A 170 -13.01 0.78 5.92
N PRO A 171 -13.93 1.44 5.20
CA PRO A 171 -14.61 0.82 4.07
C PRO A 171 -13.64 0.61 2.90
N TRP A 172 -13.80 -0.50 2.18
CA TRP A 172 -12.94 -0.83 1.03
C TRP A 172 -13.71 -1.37 -0.18
N ASP A 173 -15.04 -1.17 -0.20
CA ASP A 173 -15.94 -1.68 -1.23
C ASP A 173 -15.62 -1.15 -2.65
N ASP A 174 -15.14 0.09 -2.76
CA ASP A 174 -14.70 0.67 -4.05
C ASP A 174 -13.47 -0.07 -4.59
N LEU A 175 -12.48 -0.29 -3.73
CA LEU A 175 -11.26 -1.03 -4.08
C LEU A 175 -11.60 -2.46 -4.48
N HIS A 176 -12.52 -3.07 -3.74
CA HIS A 176 -13.06 -4.38 -4.07
C HIS A 176 -13.75 -4.39 -5.44
N SER A 177 -14.66 -3.46 -5.70
CA SER A 177 -15.39 -3.38 -6.98
C SER A 177 -14.44 -3.18 -8.18
N ARG A 178 -13.40 -2.35 -8.01
CA ARG A 178 -12.40 -2.11 -9.04
C ARG A 178 -11.50 -3.32 -9.28
N ALA A 179 -11.12 -4.02 -8.22
CA ALA A 179 -10.41 -5.28 -8.36
C ALA A 179 -11.29 -6.35 -9.04
N GLU A 180 -12.62 -6.32 -8.90
CA GLU A 180 -13.51 -7.26 -9.63
C GLU A 180 -13.50 -6.99 -11.11
N THR A 181 -13.53 -5.71 -11.47
CA THR A 181 -13.41 -5.29 -12.86
C THR A 181 -12.07 -5.74 -13.44
N LEU A 182 -10.97 -5.54 -12.71
CA LEU A 182 -9.65 -5.97 -13.15
C LEU A 182 -9.53 -7.49 -13.26
N ALA A 183 -10.01 -8.24 -12.27
CA ALA A 183 -9.98 -9.70 -12.27
C ALA A 183 -10.75 -10.29 -13.47
N ARG A 184 -11.94 -9.76 -13.78
CA ARG A 184 -12.72 -10.17 -14.96
C ARG A 184 -11.97 -9.86 -16.27
N HIS A 185 -11.23 -8.75 -16.32
CA HIS A 185 -10.45 -8.37 -17.49
C HIS A 185 -9.21 -9.26 -17.70
N LEU A 186 -8.49 -9.59 -16.61
CA LEU A 186 -7.28 -10.43 -16.68
C LEU A 186 -7.61 -11.89 -17.01
N GLY A 187 -8.75 -12.41 -16.53
CA GLY A 187 -9.11 -13.82 -16.67
C GLY A 187 -8.17 -14.78 -15.93
N GLY A 188 -8.50 -16.08 -15.88
CA GLY A 188 -7.59 -17.12 -15.38
C GLY A 188 -7.45 -17.24 -13.84
N ASP A 189 -6.24 -17.59 -13.37
CA ASP A 189 -5.90 -17.83 -11.95
C ASP A 189 -6.15 -16.67 -10.98
N PRO A 190 -5.79 -15.41 -11.32
CA PRO A 190 -5.96 -14.29 -10.39
C PRO A 190 -7.43 -13.99 -10.09
N TRP A 191 -8.32 -14.19 -11.06
CA TRP A 191 -9.77 -14.11 -10.86
C TRP A 191 -10.28 -15.20 -9.91
N ARG A 192 -9.80 -16.44 -10.08
CA ARG A 192 -10.17 -17.58 -9.22
C ARG A 192 -9.73 -17.38 -7.77
N LEU A 193 -8.46 -17.01 -7.56
CA LEU A 193 -7.90 -16.78 -6.23
C LEU A 193 -8.68 -15.70 -5.49
N ARG A 194 -9.04 -14.63 -6.20
CA ARG A 194 -9.73 -13.51 -5.60
C ARG A 194 -11.18 -13.82 -5.20
N LEU A 195 -11.97 -14.47 -6.06
CA LEU A 195 -13.32 -14.90 -5.68
C LEU A 195 -13.28 -15.87 -4.48
N SER A 196 -12.25 -16.72 -4.42
CA SER A 196 -12.02 -17.61 -3.27
C SER A 196 -11.76 -16.83 -1.97
N ASN A 197 -10.94 -15.77 -2.02
CA ASN A 197 -10.64 -14.90 -0.87
C ASN A 197 -11.86 -14.06 -0.45
N GLN A 198 -12.61 -13.50 -1.40
CA GLN A 198 -13.84 -12.76 -1.13
C GLN A 198 -14.88 -13.64 -0.43
N ALA A 199 -15.10 -14.86 -0.91
CA ALA A 199 -15.98 -15.81 -0.24
C ALA A 199 -15.50 -16.13 1.18
N GLN A 200 -14.19 -16.12 1.43
CA GLN A 200 -13.63 -16.37 2.76
C GLN A 200 -13.93 -15.20 3.69
N HIS A 201 -13.73 -13.97 3.23
CA HIS A 201 -14.01 -12.78 4.02
C HIS A 201 -15.49 -12.69 4.39
N LEU A 202 -16.40 -12.91 3.44
CA LEU A 202 -17.84 -12.92 3.70
C LEU A 202 -18.24 -14.02 4.69
N PHE A 203 -17.62 -15.19 4.60
CA PHE A 203 -17.83 -16.29 5.54
C PHE A 203 -17.38 -15.91 6.96
N GLU A 204 -16.19 -15.33 7.12
CA GLU A 204 -15.65 -14.88 8.40
C GLU A 204 -16.50 -13.77 9.04
N SER A 205 -17.07 -12.90 8.21
CA SER A 205 -18.03 -11.86 8.61
C SER A 205 -19.45 -12.38 8.85
N ARG A 206 -19.68 -13.71 8.73
CA ARG A 206 -20.98 -14.38 8.89
C ARG A 206 -22.05 -13.98 7.87
N GLU A 207 -21.63 -13.44 6.73
CA GLU A 207 -22.49 -13.11 5.59
C GLU A 207 -22.68 -14.32 4.67
N PHE A 208 -23.18 -15.43 5.23
CA PHE A 208 -23.15 -16.74 4.57
C PHE A 208 -23.84 -16.79 3.20
N ARG A 209 -24.96 -16.09 3.02
CA ARG A 209 -25.64 -16.02 1.72
C ARG A 209 -24.81 -15.31 0.65
N ALA A 210 -24.13 -14.23 1.04
CA ALA A 210 -23.24 -13.51 0.13
C ALA A 210 -22.02 -14.38 -0.23
N ALA A 211 -21.45 -15.08 0.76
CA ALA A 211 -20.37 -16.03 0.55
C ALA A 211 -20.76 -17.17 -0.43
N GLU A 212 -21.94 -17.78 -0.25
CA GLU A 212 -22.47 -18.83 -1.14
C GLU A 212 -22.63 -18.32 -2.58
N GLN A 213 -23.11 -17.09 -2.77
CA GLN A 213 -23.29 -16.50 -4.10
C GLN A 213 -21.95 -16.31 -4.84
N ILE A 214 -20.92 -15.83 -4.14
CA ILE A 214 -19.57 -15.68 -4.71
C ILE A 214 -18.96 -17.05 -5.06
N LEU A 215 -19.18 -18.08 -4.23
CA LEU A 215 -18.70 -19.44 -4.52
C LEU A 215 -19.40 -20.05 -5.74
N HIS A 216 -20.67 -19.72 -5.98
CA HIS A 216 -21.36 -20.11 -7.21
C HIS A 216 -20.82 -19.39 -8.45
N GLU A 217 -20.47 -18.10 -8.36
CA GLU A 217 -19.79 -17.37 -9.44
C GLU A 217 -18.43 -17.99 -9.76
N LEU A 218 -17.65 -18.35 -8.73
CA LEU A 218 -16.38 -19.07 -8.89
C LEU A 218 -16.59 -20.40 -9.63
N LEU A 219 -17.58 -21.20 -9.22
CA LEU A 219 -17.91 -22.48 -9.87
C LEU A 219 -18.33 -22.34 -11.34
N ALA A 220 -18.96 -21.23 -11.70
CA ALA A 220 -19.44 -20.97 -13.06
C ALA A 220 -18.30 -20.63 -14.03
N GLY A 221 -17.23 -19.98 -13.56
CA GLY A 221 -16.06 -19.68 -14.39
C GLY A 221 -14.90 -20.67 -14.26
N LEU A 222 -15.02 -21.71 -13.42
CA LEU A 222 -14.07 -22.82 -13.41
C LEU A 222 -14.32 -23.75 -14.61
N GLU A 223 -13.25 -24.06 -15.35
CA GLU A 223 -13.26 -25.12 -16.36
C GLU A 223 -13.74 -26.45 -15.75
N THR A 224 -14.35 -27.31 -16.57
CA THR A 224 -14.88 -28.62 -16.13
C THR A 224 -13.83 -29.52 -15.49
N ASP A 225 -12.57 -29.29 -15.82
CA ASP A 225 -11.43 -30.16 -15.54
C ASP A 225 -10.72 -29.73 -14.24
N ALA A 226 -11.11 -28.59 -13.65
CA ALA A 226 -10.62 -28.05 -12.38
C ALA A 226 -11.24 -28.77 -11.16
N HIS A 227 -11.03 -30.09 -11.06
CA HIS A 227 -11.73 -30.96 -10.12
C HIS A 227 -11.51 -30.60 -8.64
N PHE A 228 -10.30 -30.20 -8.27
CA PHE A 228 -9.97 -29.86 -6.88
C PHE A 228 -10.63 -28.57 -6.43
N GLU A 229 -10.57 -27.53 -7.27
CA GLU A 229 -11.14 -26.21 -7.02
C GLU A 229 -12.67 -26.29 -6.94
N ARG A 230 -13.29 -27.05 -7.85
CA ARG A 230 -14.73 -27.30 -7.82
C ARG A 230 -15.14 -28.03 -6.55
N ALA A 231 -14.40 -29.06 -6.13
CA ALA A 231 -14.68 -29.78 -4.89
C ALA A 231 -14.53 -28.88 -3.65
N SER A 232 -13.49 -28.06 -3.60
CA SER A 232 -13.25 -27.09 -2.51
C SER A 232 -14.37 -26.04 -2.42
N ALA A 233 -14.79 -25.46 -3.56
CA ALA A 233 -15.88 -24.50 -3.60
C ALA A 233 -17.21 -25.14 -3.14
N TRP A 234 -17.53 -26.36 -3.59
CA TRP A 234 -18.72 -27.08 -3.11
C TRP A 234 -18.68 -27.38 -1.62
N ALA A 235 -17.53 -27.80 -1.08
CA ALA A 235 -17.38 -28.02 0.35
C ALA A 235 -17.69 -26.73 1.14
N ARG A 236 -17.16 -25.58 0.69
CA ARG A 236 -17.41 -24.28 1.35
C ARG A 236 -18.87 -23.83 1.24
N ILE A 237 -19.54 -24.07 0.10
CA ILE A 237 -20.99 -23.82 -0.06
C ILE A 237 -21.78 -24.61 0.98
N ALA A 238 -21.43 -25.88 1.21
CA ALA A 238 -22.10 -26.70 2.22
C ALA A 238 -21.95 -26.13 3.65
N HIS A 239 -20.86 -25.42 3.95
CA HIS A 239 -20.65 -24.77 5.25
C HIS A 239 -21.38 -23.43 5.40
N CYS A 240 -21.89 -22.84 4.30
CA CYS A 240 -22.67 -21.61 4.33
C CYS A 240 -24.14 -21.84 4.68
N ARG A 241 -24.57 -23.10 4.83
CA ARG A 241 -25.96 -23.52 5.10
C ARG A 241 -26.11 -24.01 6.53
#